data_AF-C0QPT9-F1
#
_entry.id   AF-C0QPT9-F1
#
_cell.length_a   1.000
_cell.length_b   1.000
_cell.length_c   1.000
_cell.angle_alpha   90.00
_cell.angle_beta   90.00
_cell.angle_gamma   90.00
#
_symmetry.space_group_name_H-M   'P 1'
#
loop_
_entity.id
_entity.type
_entity.pdbx_description
1 polymer ?
#
loop_
_entity_poly.entity_id
_entity_poly.type
_entity_poly.pdbx_seq_one_letter_code
_entity_poly.pdbx_strand_id
1 'polypeptide(L)'
;MSDLFSFFFKEFIESRRRYNKILIGGLFFAVFGYVYILEPYFSYQSQKRSLEITLKIQLTEVEKLEKKIKKLQKTISRSVISYEDLENRIDIFPYELAGAIIDFKEYFGSENREPPDPGITEEDYEYFKHLSGVKEAVLWYVDKWYRNMFKMADEEIIRPLNRTSMEIGIDSKNLLKIYNSTFRSFESYYRSLDENFWKDYDLIIEDRSVIAEKISSSFKQTVRIFLEEIKDYLDRFRGYLDRERIKADKLKEKINEVNLHEESLKRKLSTIDSPIGKLPVNLTDFIKTFPVIVSLITLIVYLNFRKIISLKQILISLSDSEDRLYKIYYLTDSFIFNRYYLILIFIVQLLIYLRSVYLILSQKDLFILITGNINKVEFLFYSVVYLAGFLFFIYILSMIISEKGLESPYRFYKDFKQAKTSS
;
A
#
# COMPACT_ATOMS: atom_id res chain seq x y z
N MET A 1 45.22 15.82 63.82
CA MET A 1 45.48 15.17 62.51
C MET A 1 44.71 13.85 62.36
N SER A 2 44.84 12.90 63.30
CA SER A 2 44.17 11.57 63.21
C SER A 2 42.64 11.62 63.10
N ASP A 3 41.96 12.51 63.83
CA ASP A 3 40.49 12.61 63.83
C ASP A 3 39.93 13.26 62.54
N LEU A 4 40.67 14.20 61.95
CA LEU A 4 40.31 14.79 60.66
C LEU A 4 40.48 13.77 59.54
N PHE A 5 41.57 12.99 59.56
CA PHE A 5 41.78 11.91 58.58
C PHE A 5 40.65 10.88 58.65
N SER A 6 40.29 10.41 59.85
CA SER A 6 39.23 9.41 60.02
C SER A 6 37.86 9.93 59.56
N PHE A 7 37.56 11.21 59.83
CA PHE A 7 36.35 11.88 59.34
C PHE A 7 36.29 11.90 57.80
N PHE A 8 37.31 12.45 57.13
CA PHE A 8 37.33 12.54 55.66
C PHE A 8 37.40 11.15 55.00
N PHE A 9 38.02 10.17 55.66
CA PHE A 9 38.12 8.81 55.15
C PHE A 9 36.76 8.10 55.16
N LYS A 10 35.97 8.30 56.23
CA LYS A 10 34.59 7.83 56.29
C LYS A 10 33.72 8.49 55.22
N GLU A 11 33.83 9.81 55.06
CA GLU A 11 33.09 10.56 54.03
C GLU A 11 33.46 10.12 52.60
N PHE A 12 34.73 9.79 52.36
CA PHE A 12 35.23 9.25 51.09
C PHE A 12 34.60 7.89 50.77
N ILE A 13 34.58 6.97 51.73
CA ILE A 13 33.95 5.64 51.55
C ILE A 13 32.45 5.77 51.25
N GLU A 14 31.76 6.65 51.97
CA GLU A 14 30.32 6.84 51.79
C GLU A 14 30.00 7.50 50.44
N SER A 15 30.76 8.52 50.06
CA SER A 15 30.65 9.19 48.75
C SER A 15 30.91 8.20 47.61
N ARG A 16 31.92 7.32 47.74
CA ARG A 16 32.20 6.25 46.78
C ARG A 16 31.05 5.25 46.63
N ARG A 17 30.46 4.80 47.75
CA ARG A 17 29.30 3.90 47.71
C ARG A 17 28.11 4.56 47.00
N ARG A 18 27.85 5.83 47.27
CA ARG A 18 26.79 6.61 46.63
C ARG A 18 27.04 6.76 45.13
N TYR A 19 28.25 7.14 44.73
CA TYR A 19 28.66 7.24 43.34
C TYR A 19 28.47 5.93 42.58
N ASN A 20 28.97 4.80 43.10
CA ASN A 20 28.82 3.51 42.43
C ASN A 20 27.34 3.12 42.26
N LYS A 21 26.50 3.36 43.28
CA LYS A 21 25.06 3.10 43.20
C LYS A 21 24.39 3.92 42.09
N ILE A 22 24.69 5.22 42.02
CA ILE A 22 24.10 6.12 41.02
C ILE A 22 24.63 5.80 39.62
N LEU A 23 25.93 5.51 39.48
CA LEU A 23 26.53 5.14 38.20
C LEU A 23 25.93 3.85 37.64
N ILE A 24 25.88 2.80 38.46
CA ILE A 24 25.36 1.49 38.07
C ILE A 24 23.85 1.59 37.80
N GLY A 25 23.09 2.17 38.73
CA GLY A 25 21.64 2.35 38.56
C GLY A 25 21.30 3.23 37.36
N GLY A 26 22.08 4.29 37.14
CA GLY A 26 21.93 5.19 36.00
C GLY A 26 22.26 4.54 34.67
N LEU A 27 23.33 3.73 34.61
CA LEU A 27 23.68 2.95 33.43
C LEU A 27 22.59 1.92 33.11
N PHE A 28 22.11 1.18 34.12
CA PHE A 28 21.00 0.25 33.93
C PHE A 28 19.74 0.97 33.45
N PHE A 29 19.37 2.10 34.06
CA PHE A 29 18.25 2.91 33.60
C PHE A 29 18.39 3.32 32.13
N ALA A 30 19.56 3.84 31.74
CA ALA A 30 19.82 4.26 30.37
C ALA A 30 19.75 3.08 29.38
N VAL A 31 20.38 1.95 29.70
CA VAL A 31 20.37 0.77 28.82
C VAL A 31 18.99 0.16 28.73
N PHE A 32 18.31 -0.09 29.86
CA PHE A 32 16.99 -0.71 29.87
C PHE A 32 15.92 0.21 29.23
N GLY A 33 15.90 1.49 29.60
CA GLY A 33 14.97 2.44 29.02
C GLY A 33 15.15 2.61 27.52
N TYR A 34 16.38 2.58 27.03
CA TYR A 34 16.66 2.63 25.61
C TYR A 34 16.27 1.33 24.88
N VAL A 35 16.77 0.18 25.33
CA VAL A 35 16.64 -1.12 24.63
C VAL A 35 15.22 -1.67 24.68
N TYR A 36 14.50 -1.51 25.80
CA TYR A 36 13.19 -2.14 25.99
C TYR A 36 12.02 -1.22 25.71
N ILE A 37 12.23 0.10 25.78
CA ILE A 37 11.14 1.06 25.67
C ILE A 37 11.33 1.92 24.41
N LEU A 38 12.42 2.68 24.35
CA LEU A 38 12.57 3.73 23.34
C LEU A 38 12.77 3.15 21.93
N GLU A 39 13.77 2.29 21.71
CA GLU A 39 14.06 1.72 20.39
C GLU A 39 12.90 0.85 19.87
N PRO A 40 12.31 -0.07 20.66
CA PRO A 40 11.17 -0.88 20.19
C PRO A 40 9.94 -0.04 19.85
N TYR A 41 9.65 1.00 20.65
CA TYR A 41 8.50 1.87 20.40
C TYR A 41 8.60 2.57 19.05
N PHE A 42 9.74 3.23 18.77
CA PHE A 42 9.95 3.93 17.50
C PHE A 42 10.03 2.96 16.31
N SER A 43 10.60 1.77 16.51
CA SER A 43 10.63 0.71 15.49
C SER A 43 9.22 0.24 15.12
N TYR A 44 8.38 -0.09 16.11
CA TYR A 44 7.02 -0.56 15.87
C TYR A 44 6.10 0.53 15.32
N GLN A 45 6.25 1.77 15.76
CA GLN A 45 5.47 2.88 15.20
C GLN A 45 5.85 3.20 13.75
N SER A 46 7.14 3.11 13.40
CA SER A 46 7.58 3.23 12.00
C SER A 46 6.99 2.11 11.13
N GLN A 47 7.00 0.87 11.63
CA GLN A 47 6.40 -0.27 10.94
C GLN A 47 4.89 -0.08 10.75
N LYS A 48 4.18 0.32 11.81
CA LYS A 48 2.74 0.61 11.75
C LYS A 48 2.41 1.63 10.67
N ARG A 49 3.12 2.76 10.63
CA ARG A 49 2.91 3.80 9.60
C ARG A 49 3.15 3.29 8.19
N SER A 50 4.20 2.49 7.99
CA SER A 50 4.49 1.90 6.68
C SER A 50 3.38 0.94 6.22
N LEU A 51 2.77 0.21 7.15
CA LEU A 51 1.65 -0.68 6.88
C LEU A 51 0.36 0.10 6.59
N GLU A 52 0.06 1.15 7.37
CA GLU A 52 -1.10 2.03 7.11
C GLU A 52 -1.03 2.64 5.70
N ILE A 53 0.15 3.07 5.25
CA ILE A 53 0.35 3.57 3.88
C ILE A 53 0.15 2.46 2.85
N THR A 54 0.75 1.30 3.07
CA THR A 54 0.64 0.14 2.17
C THR A 54 -0.80 -0.32 2.02
N LEU A 55 -1.53 -0.40 3.14
CA LEU A 55 -2.92 -0.79 3.22
C LEU A 55 -3.82 0.20 2.49
N LYS A 56 -3.58 1.51 2.66
CA LYS A 56 -4.32 2.56 1.92
C LYS A 56 -4.12 2.45 0.41
N ILE A 57 -2.89 2.19 -0.05
CA ILE A 57 -2.57 1.99 -1.46
C ILE A 57 -3.31 0.75 -2.00
N GLN A 58 -3.20 -0.38 -1.30
CA GLN A 58 -3.83 -1.64 -1.68
C GLN A 58 -5.37 -1.54 -1.73
N LEU A 59 -6.01 -0.90 -0.73
CA LEU A 59 -7.46 -0.67 -0.73
C LEU A 59 -7.89 0.17 -1.94
N THR A 60 -7.14 1.23 -2.24
CA THR A 60 -7.43 2.09 -3.40
C THR A 60 -7.30 1.31 -4.71
N GLU A 61 -6.34 0.39 -4.81
CA GLU A 61 -6.15 -0.46 -5.98
C GLU A 61 -7.30 -1.47 -6.13
N VAL A 62 -7.73 -2.10 -5.03
CA VAL A 62 -8.89 -3.00 -5.02
C VAL A 62 -10.16 -2.28 -5.44
N GLU A 63 -10.44 -1.08 -4.91
CA GLU A 63 -11.61 -0.30 -5.32
C GLU A 63 -11.62 0.03 -6.82
N LYS A 64 -10.44 0.37 -7.38
CA LYS A 64 -10.30 0.62 -8.83
C LYS A 64 -10.57 -0.65 -9.62
N LEU A 65 -10.03 -1.79 -9.19
CA LEU A 65 -10.25 -3.09 -9.83
C LEU A 65 -11.73 -3.50 -9.76
N GLU A 66 -12.39 -3.36 -8.62
CA GLU A 66 -13.81 -3.69 -8.47
C GLU A 66 -14.71 -2.83 -9.36
N LYS A 67 -14.44 -1.53 -9.46
CA LYS A 67 -15.15 -0.64 -10.40
C LYS A 67 -14.96 -1.09 -11.85
N LYS A 68 -13.74 -1.46 -12.22
CA LYS A 68 -13.40 -1.98 -13.55
C LYS A 68 -14.11 -3.31 -13.83
N ILE A 69 -14.05 -4.27 -12.91
CA ILE A 69 -14.74 -5.57 -12.99
C ILE A 69 -16.25 -5.37 -13.17
N LYS A 70 -16.87 -4.48 -12.39
CA LYS A 70 -18.31 -4.18 -12.49
C LYS A 70 -18.69 -3.60 -13.84
N LYS A 71 -17.89 -2.66 -14.37
CA LYS A 71 -18.09 -2.09 -15.72
C LYS A 71 -17.98 -3.18 -16.79
N LEU A 72 -16.92 -4.00 -16.74
CA LEU A 72 -16.70 -5.09 -17.69
C LEU A 72 -17.82 -6.12 -17.66
N GLN A 73 -18.22 -6.56 -16.47
CA GLN A 73 -19.31 -7.52 -16.30
C GLN A 73 -20.62 -6.99 -16.90
N LYS A 74 -20.95 -5.72 -16.67
CA LYS A 74 -22.13 -5.09 -17.27
C LYS A 74 -22.09 -5.09 -18.80
N THR A 75 -20.94 -4.74 -19.39
CA THR A 75 -20.77 -4.75 -20.86
C THR A 75 -20.93 -6.17 -21.40
N ILE A 76 -20.23 -7.15 -20.82
CA ILE A 76 -20.29 -8.54 -21.27
C ILE A 76 -21.71 -9.08 -21.16
N SER A 77 -22.39 -8.89 -20.02
CA SER A 77 -23.77 -9.37 -19.84
C SER A 77 -24.72 -8.77 -20.87
N ARG A 78 -24.60 -7.47 -21.18
CA ARG A 78 -25.43 -6.84 -22.21
C ARG A 78 -25.15 -7.43 -23.59
N SER A 79 -23.88 -7.56 -23.96
CA SER A 79 -23.48 -8.07 -25.27
C SER A 79 -23.80 -9.56 -25.45
N VAL A 80 -23.82 -10.36 -24.39
CA VAL A 80 -24.29 -11.75 -24.42
C VAL A 80 -25.79 -11.82 -24.71
N ILE A 81 -26.61 -11.02 -24.01
CA ILE A 81 -28.06 -10.97 -24.25
C ILE A 81 -28.36 -10.52 -25.68
N SER A 82 -27.68 -9.47 -26.16
CA SER A 82 -27.86 -8.99 -27.54
C SER A 82 -27.35 -10.00 -28.58
N TYR A 83 -26.31 -10.78 -28.26
CA TYR A 83 -25.85 -11.88 -29.13
C TYR A 83 -26.90 -13.00 -29.22
N GLU A 84 -27.51 -13.39 -28.10
CA GLU A 84 -28.58 -14.39 -28.08
C GLU A 84 -29.83 -13.91 -28.85
N ASP A 85 -30.22 -12.64 -28.70
CA ASP A 85 -31.33 -12.05 -29.49
C ASP A 85 -30.99 -12.02 -30.99
N LEU A 86 -29.74 -11.69 -31.33
CA LEU A 86 -29.26 -11.69 -32.71
C LEU A 86 -29.32 -13.08 -33.34
N GLU A 87 -28.83 -14.11 -32.63
CA GLU A 87 -28.86 -15.50 -33.06
C GLU A 87 -30.32 -15.98 -33.27
N ASN A 88 -31.20 -15.69 -32.31
CA ASN A 88 -32.63 -16.02 -32.41
C ASN A 88 -33.31 -15.35 -33.61
N ARG A 89 -33.05 -14.05 -33.87
CA ARG A 89 -33.58 -13.34 -35.03
C ARG A 89 -33.14 -13.99 -36.34
N ILE A 90 -31.86 -14.35 -36.45
CA ILE A 90 -31.31 -15.02 -37.63
C ILE A 90 -31.99 -16.38 -37.86
N ASP A 91 -32.32 -17.10 -36.79
CA ASP A 91 -32.99 -18.38 -36.88
C ASP A 91 -34.46 -18.29 -37.26
N ILE A 92 -35.16 -17.26 -36.79
CA ILE A 92 -36.59 -17.04 -37.08
C ILE A 92 -36.81 -16.39 -38.46
N PHE A 93 -35.81 -15.66 -38.99
CA PHE A 93 -35.89 -14.94 -40.27
C PHE A 93 -36.54 -15.71 -41.44
N PRO A 94 -36.20 -16.98 -41.75
CA PRO A 94 -36.88 -17.69 -42.84
C PRO A 94 -38.40 -17.82 -42.65
N TYR A 95 -38.88 -17.97 -41.42
CA TYR A 95 -40.31 -18.02 -41.13
C TYR A 95 -40.97 -16.65 -41.26
N GLU A 96 -40.31 -15.59 -40.76
CA GLU A 96 -40.76 -14.20 -40.94
C GLU A 96 -40.86 -13.83 -42.42
N LEU A 97 -39.83 -14.17 -43.21
CA LEU A 97 -39.79 -13.90 -44.65
C LEU A 97 -40.87 -14.68 -45.40
N ALA A 98 -41.11 -15.95 -45.05
CA ALA A 98 -42.17 -16.75 -45.64
C ALA A 98 -43.56 -16.16 -45.36
N GLY A 99 -43.80 -15.66 -44.15
CA GLY A 99 -45.01 -14.92 -43.79
C GLY A 99 -45.17 -13.63 -44.60
N ALA A 100 -44.13 -12.79 -44.61
CA ALA A 100 -44.15 -11.53 -45.35
C ALA A 100 -44.40 -11.72 -46.86
N ILE A 101 -43.85 -12.78 -47.47
CA ILE A 101 -44.11 -13.12 -48.87
C ILE A 101 -45.61 -13.39 -49.13
N ILE A 102 -46.32 -14.02 -48.19
CA ILE A 102 -47.77 -14.26 -48.30
C ILE A 102 -48.49 -12.93 -48.30
N ASP A 103 -48.18 -12.08 -47.32
CA ASP A 103 -48.81 -10.78 -47.16
C ASP A 103 -48.58 -9.88 -48.38
N PHE A 104 -47.37 -9.90 -48.95
CA PHE A 104 -47.06 -9.17 -50.19
C PHE A 104 -47.85 -9.69 -51.39
N LYS A 105 -47.99 -11.02 -51.55
CA LYS A 105 -48.80 -11.60 -52.63
C LYS A 105 -50.27 -11.21 -52.51
N GLU A 106 -50.82 -11.22 -51.30
CA GLU A 106 -52.20 -10.81 -51.06
C GLU A 106 -52.41 -9.32 -51.37
N TYR A 107 -51.45 -8.46 -50.96
CA TYR A 107 -51.48 -7.03 -51.25
C TYR A 107 -51.45 -6.73 -52.76
N PHE A 108 -50.48 -7.27 -53.50
CA PHE A 108 -50.37 -7.02 -54.94
C PHE A 108 -51.39 -7.78 -55.80
N GLY A 109 -52.08 -8.77 -55.23
CA GLY A 109 -53.12 -9.56 -55.91
C GLY A 109 -54.56 -9.07 -55.69
N SER A 110 -54.79 -8.05 -54.85
CA SER A 110 -56.13 -7.56 -54.50
C SER A 110 -56.32 -6.07 -54.84
N GLU A 111 -57.48 -5.70 -55.39
CA GLU A 111 -57.78 -4.33 -55.89
C GLU A 111 -58.01 -3.28 -54.78
N ASN A 112 -58.09 -3.69 -53.51
CA ASN A 112 -58.32 -2.79 -52.38
C ASN A 112 -57.77 -3.42 -51.10
N ARG A 113 -56.63 -2.91 -50.58
CA ARG A 113 -56.27 -3.01 -49.15
C ARG A 113 -55.01 -2.24 -48.76
N GLU A 114 -54.91 -2.01 -47.45
CA GLU A 114 -53.78 -1.42 -46.75
C GLU A 114 -52.52 -2.30 -46.89
N PRO A 115 -51.33 -1.70 -46.97
CA PRO A 115 -50.05 -2.39 -46.88
C PRO A 115 -49.99 -3.28 -45.64
N PRO A 116 -49.32 -4.44 -45.72
CA PRO A 116 -49.15 -5.29 -44.55
C PRO A 116 -48.36 -4.57 -43.47
N ASP A 117 -48.60 -4.92 -42.19
CA ASP A 117 -47.95 -4.32 -41.02
C ASP A 117 -46.87 -5.25 -40.41
N PRO A 118 -45.66 -5.30 -40.98
CA PRO A 118 -44.51 -5.94 -40.36
C PRO A 118 -43.71 -4.97 -39.44
N GLY A 119 -44.33 -3.93 -38.87
CA GLY A 119 -43.62 -2.94 -38.04
C GLY A 119 -42.93 -1.86 -38.88
N ILE A 120 -43.72 -1.25 -39.77
CA ILE A 120 -43.29 -0.24 -40.75
C ILE A 120 -43.36 1.16 -40.12
N THR A 121 -42.30 1.97 -40.26
CA THR A 121 -42.39 3.40 -39.91
C THR A 121 -43.20 4.15 -40.96
N GLU A 122 -43.77 5.31 -40.65
CA GLU A 122 -44.60 6.06 -41.62
C GLU A 122 -43.86 6.36 -42.95
N GLU A 123 -42.54 6.55 -42.90
CA GLU A 123 -41.68 6.70 -44.09
C GLU A 123 -41.53 5.41 -44.91
N ASP A 124 -41.39 4.27 -44.22
CA ASP A 124 -41.32 2.95 -44.85
C ASP A 124 -42.64 2.59 -45.55
N TYR A 125 -43.76 3.07 -45.02
CA TYR A 125 -45.10 2.83 -45.54
C TYR A 125 -45.32 3.55 -46.87
N GLU A 126 -44.89 4.82 -46.96
CA GLU A 126 -44.90 5.57 -48.22
C GLU A 126 -43.97 4.95 -49.27
N TYR A 127 -42.78 4.48 -48.87
CA TYR A 127 -41.90 3.78 -49.81
C TYR A 127 -42.52 2.48 -50.35
N PHE A 128 -43.15 1.70 -49.49
CA PHE A 128 -43.76 0.41 -49.87
C PHE A 128 -44.87 0.55 -50.91
N LYS A 129 -45.69 1.61 -50.81
CA LYS A 129 -46.77 1.90 -51.78
C LYS A 129 -46.29 2.10 -53.21
N HIS A 130 -45.04 2.52 -53.40
CA HIS A 130 -44.46 2.80 -54.71
C HIS A 130 -43.81 1.58 -55.38
N LEU A 131 -43.81 0.42 -54.71
CA LEU A 131 -43.29 -0.82 -55.28
C LEU A 131 -44.27 -1.37 -56.32
N SER A 132 -43.75 -1.87 -57.44
CA SER A 132 -44.53 -2.35 -58.59
C SER A 132 -44.85 -3.85 -58.55
N GLY A 133 -44.33 -4.60 -57.59
CA GLY A 133 -44.74 -5.99 -57.38
C GLY A 133 -44.06 -6.73 -56.22
N VAL A 134 -44.48 -7.99 -56.04
CA VAL A 134 -44.04 -8.86 -54.93
C VAL A 134 -42.53 -9.00 -54.86
N LYS A 135 -41.85 -9.12 -56.01
CA LYS A 135 -40.39 -9.21 -56.10
C LYS A 135 -39.69 -8.02 -55.41
N GLU A 136 -40.16 -6.81 -55.68
CA GLU A 136 -39.56 -5.58 -55.15
C GLU A 136 -39.87 -5.42 -53.65
N ALA A 137 -41.05 -5.85 -53.21
CA ALA A 137 -41.41 -5.90 -51.80
C ALA A 137 -40.56 -6.90 -50.99
N VAL A 138 -40.32 -8.10 -51.53
CA VAL A 138 -39.42 -9.09 -50.91
C VAL A 138 -38.01 -8.54 -50.81
N LEU A 139 -37.50 -7.97 -51.89
CA LEU A 139 -36.17 -7.34 -51.93
C LEU A 139 -36.06 -6.23 -50.87
N TRP A 140 -37.02 -5.31 -50.83
CA TRP A 140 -37.07 -4.24 -49.84
C TRP A 140 -37.10 -4.77 -48.40
N TYR A 141 -37.95 -5.76 -48.11
CA TYR A 141 -38.07 -6.34 -46.76
C TYR A 141 -36.76 -6.99 -46.31
N VAL A 142 -36.12 -7.75 -47.21
CA VAL A 142 -34.81 -8.35 -46.96
C VAL A 142 -33.77 -7.24 -46.71
N ASP A 143 -33.59 -6.25 -47.58
CA ASP A 143 -32.60 -5.17 -47.33
C ASP A 143 -32.84 -4.45 -45.99
N LYS A 144 -34.09 -4.13 -45.67
CA LYS A 144 -34.46 -3.48 -44.41
C LYS A 144 -34.14 -4.33 -43.19
N TRP A 145 -34.59 -5.59 -43.17
CA TRP A 145 -34.37 -6.51 -42.05
C TRP A 145 -32.88 -6.65 -41.75
N TYR A 146 -32.06 -6.75 -42.79
CA TYR A 146 -30.61 -6.89 -42.67
C TYR A 146 -29.92 -5.64 -42.14
N ARG A 147 -30.28 -4.46 -42.66
CA ARG A 147 -29.74 -3.20 -42.15
C ARG A 147 -30.06 -3.03 -40.67
N ASN A 148 -31.27 -3.39 -40.26
CA ASN A 148 -31.69 -3.36 -38.86
C ASN A 148 -30.89 -4.34 -37.99
N MET A 149 -30.69 -5.57 -38.47
CA MET A 149 -29.86 -6.57 -37.80
C MET A 149 -28.42 -6.08 -37.59
N PHE A 150 -27.76 -5.59 -38.64
CA PHE A 150 -26.37 -5.11 -38.54
C PHE A 150 -26.27 -3.85 -37.67
N LYS A 151 -27.26 -2.97 -37.72
CA LYS A 151 -27.34 -1.79 -36.83
C LYS A 151 -27.43 -2.22 -35.36
N MET A 152 -28.30 -3.17 -35.04
CA MET A 152 -28.41 -3.72 -33.69
C MET A 152 -27.08 -4.36 -33.25
N ALA A 153 -26.46 -5.18 -34.10
CA ALA A 153 -25.17 -5.78 -33.80
C ALA A 153 -24.10 -4.69 -33.54
N ASP A 154 -24.03 -3.64 -34.36
CA ASP A 154 -23.08 -2.54 -34.19
C ASP A 154 -23.30 -1.77 -32.87
N GLU A 155 -24.54 -1.38 -32.59
CA GLU A 155 -24.89 -0.54 -31.44
C GLU A 155 -24.81 -1.30 -30.11
N GLU A 156 -25.19 -2.57 -30.08
CA GLU A 156 -25.32 -3.33 -28.83
C GLU A 156 -24.17 -4.29 -28.53
N ILE A 157 -23.43 -4.71 -29.56
CA ILE A 157 -22.35 -5.69 -29.42
C ILE A 157 -21.02 -5.07 -29.83
N ILE A 158 -20.86 -4.65 -31.10
CA ILE A 158 -19.56 -4.29 -31.67
C ILE A 158 -19.00 -3.01 -31.04
N ARG A 159 -19.76 -1.90 -30.99
CA ARG A 159 -19.28 -0.66 -30.39
C ARG A 159 -19.00 -0.80 -28.89
N PRO A 160 -19.88 -1.40 -28.06
CA PRO A 160 -19.60 -1.59 -26.64
C PRO A 160 -18.36 -2.45 -26.38
N LEU A 161 -18.21 -3.56 -27.12
CA LEU A 161 -17.04 -4.42 -26.98
C LEU A 161 -15.77 -3.73 -27.48
N ASN A 162 -15.80 -3.03 -28.61
CA ASN A 162 -14.65 -2.30 -29.16
C ASN A 162 -14.19 -1.14 -28.26
N ARG A 163 -15.12 -0.36 -27.69
CA ARG A 163 -14.76 0.69 -26.71
C ARG A 163 -14.07 0.07 -25.50
N THR A 164 -14.60 -1.04 -25.02
CA THR A 164 -14.06 -1.72 -23.85
C THR A 164 -12.74 -2.39 -24.16
N SER A 165 -12.56 -2.94 -25.37
CA SER A 165 -11.34 -3.63 -25.81
C SER A 165 -10.15 -2.68 -25.88
N MET A 166 -10.37 -1.44 -26.37
CA MET A 166 -9.37 -0.37 -26.36
C MET A 166 -8.90 -0.02 -24.95
N GLU A 167 -9.81 -0.04 -23.96
CA GLU A 167 -9.47 0.22 -22.55
C GLU A 167 -8.68 -0.92 -21.90
N ILE A 168 -8.88 -2.18 -22.33
CA ILE A 168 -8.27 -3.37 -21.70
C ILE A 168 -7.14 -4.01 -22.52
N GLY A 169 -6.86 -3.49 -23.71
CA GLY A 169 -5.78 -3.97 -24.59
C GLY A 169 -6.08 -5.28 -25.31
N ILE A 170 -7.35 -5.64 -25.50
CA ILE A 170 -7.73 -6.78 -26.36
C ILE A 170 -7.87 -6.24 -27.79
N ASP A 171 -7.21 -6.86 -28.77
CA ASP A 171 -7.26 -6.38 -30.17
C ASP A 171 -8.66 -6.64 -30.77
N SER A 172 -9.35 -5.56 -31.16
CA SER A 172 -10.68 -5.57 -31.79
C SER A 172 -10.67 -5.35 -33.29
N LYS A 173 -9.49 -5.17 -33.90
CA LYS A 173 -9.38 -4.89 -35.33
C LYS A 173 -9.96 -6.02 -36.18
N ASN A 174 -9.87 -7.26 -35.72
CA ASN A 174 -10.44 -8.42 -36.42
C ASN A 174 -11.96 -8.41 -36.41
N LEU A 175 -12.60 -8.13 -35.26
CA LEU A 175 -14.06 -8.09 -35.14
C LEU A 175 -14.66 -7.00 -36.05
N LEU A 176 -14.06 -5.80 -36.07
CA LEU A 176 -14.54 -4.68 -36.89
C LEU A 176 -14.32 -4.94 -38.39
N LYS A 177 -13.22 -5.61 -38.74
CA LYS A 177 -12.93 -6.02 -40.12
C LYS A 177 -13.93 -7.08 -40.60
N ILE A 178 -14.19 -8.09 -39.77
CA ILE A 178 -15.13 -9.19 -40.07
C ILE A 178 -16.55 -8.63 -40.21
N TYR A 179 -16.99 -7.78 -39.28
CA TYR A 179 -18.27 -7.05 -39.37
C TYR A 179 -18.43 -6.34 -40.73
N ASN A 180 -17.44 -5.52 -41.12
CA ASN A 180 -17.49 -4.77 -42.36
C ASN A 180 -17.44 -5.68 -43.61
N SER A 181 -16.69 -6.78 -43.57
CA SER A 181 -16.67 -7.74 -44.68
C SER A 181 -17.99 -8.47 -44.82
N THR A 182 -18.59 -8.93 -43.70
CA THR A 182 -19.87 -9.65 -43.70
C THR A 182 -21.00 -8.75 -44.22
N PHE A 183 -21.03 -7.48 -43.80
CA PHE A 183 -21.99 -6.51 -44.32
C PHE A 183 -21.87 -6.34 -45.85
N ARG A 184 -20.65 -6.16 -46.37
CA ARG A 184 -20.40 -5.99 -47.81
C ARG A 184 -20.65 -7.27 -48.62
N SER A 185 -20.29 -8.43 -48.09
CA SER A 185 -20.53 -9.72 -48.74
C SER A 185 -22.03 -9.97 -48.89
N PHE A 186 -22.82 -9.64 -47.88
CA PHE A 186 -24.26 -9.75 -47.98
C PHE A 186 -24.86 -8.73 -48.96
N GLU A 187 -24.41 -7.47 -48.91
CA GLU A 187 -24.84 -6.45 -49.88
C GLU A 187 -24.54 -6.86 -51.32
N SER A 188 -23.38 -7.50 -51.55
CA SER A 188 -23.01 -8.05 -52.86
C SER A 188 -23.89 -9.24 -53.26
N TYR A 189 -24.18 -10.17 -52.35
CA TYR A 189 -25.07 -11.31 -52.63
C TYR A 189 -26.48 -10.83 -53.00
N TYR A 190 -27.03 -9.92 -52.21
CA TYR A 190 -28.34 -9.32 -52.43
C TYR A 190 -28.44 -8.63 -53.79
N ARG A 191 -27.43 -7.84 -54.18
CA ARG A 191 -27.37 -7.19 -55.51
C ARG A 191 -27.15 -8.16 -56.68
N SER A 192 -26.67 -9.38 -56.40
CA SER A 192 -26.41 -10.41 -57.42
C SER A 192 -27.57 -11.36 -57.65
N LEU A 193 -28.68 -11.22 -56.93
CA LEU A 193 -29.92 -11.97 -57.19
C LEU A 193 -30.46 -11.60 -58.59
N ASP A 194 -30.14 -12.43 -59.58
CA ASP A 194 -30.41 -12.20 -61.00
C ASP A 194 -31.85 -12.54 -61.39
N GLU A 195 -32.23 -12.25 -62.64
CA GLU A 195 -33.56 -12.62 -63.18
C GLU A 195 -33.81 -14.13 -63.16
N ASN A 196 -32.79 -14.99 -63.16
CA ASN A 196 -32.97 -16.44 -63.15
C ASN A 196 -33.40 -16.96 -61.77
N PHE A 197 -32.90 -16.37 -60.67
CA PHE A 197 -33.42 -16.63 -59.33
C PHE A 197 -34.93 -16.35 -59.23
N TRP A 198 -35.40 -15.30 -59.92
CA TRP A 198 -36.82 -14.92 -59.96
C TRP A 198 -37.63 -15.68 -61.04
N LYS A 199 -37.00 -16.24 -62.07
CA LYS A 199 -37.69 -17.16 -63.01
C LYS A 199 -38.09 -18.47 -62.35
N ASP A 200 -37.22 -19.00 -61.48
CA ASP A 200 -37.57 -20.15 -60.63
C ASP A 200 -38.73 -19.81 -59.67
N TYR A 201 -38.85 -18.55 -59.26
CA TYR A 201 -39.94 -18.05 -58.41
C TYR A 201 -41.30 -18.04 -59.12
N ASP A 202 -41.35 -17.66 -60.40
CA ASP A 202 -42.60 -17.67 -61.21
C ASP A 202 -43.10 -19.10 -61.50
N LEU A 203 -42.21 -20.11 -61.46
CA LEU A 203 -42.53 -21.53 -61.70
C LEU A 203 -42.91 -22.30 -60.41
N ILE A 204 -42.41 -21.88 -59.25
CA ILE A 204 -42.62 -22.53 -57.95
C ILE A 204 -43.73 -21.77 -57.19
N ILE A 205 -44.95 -21.81 -57.70
CA ILE A 205 -46.09 -21.05 -57.11
C ILE A 205 -46.55 -21.68 -55.78
N GLU A 206 -46.29 -22.97 -55.54
CA GLU A 206 -46.87 -23.69 -54.40
C GLU A 206 -45.99 -23.75 -53.13
N ASP A 207 -44.65 -23.80 -53.24
CA ASP A 207 -43.79 -24.09 -52.08
C ASP A 207 -42.95 -22.89 -51.59
N ARG A 208 -43.62 -22.06 -50.77
CA ARG A 208 -43.15 -20.77 -50.20
C ARG A 208 -41.93 -20.91 -49.29
N SER A 209 -41.73 -22.12 -48.75
CA SER A 209 -40.64 -22.49 -47.85
C SER A 209 -39.27 -22.41 -48.56
N VAL A 210 -39.22 -22.78 -49.84
CA VAL A 210 -37.96 -22.99 -50.58
C VAL A 210 -37.20 -21.68 -50.85
N ILE A 211 -37.92 -20.58 -51.14
CA ILE A 211 -37.30 -19.27 -51.41
C ILE A 211 -36.77 -18.66 -50.12
N ALA A 212 -37.58 -18.69 -49.06
CA ALA A 212 -37.17 -18.22 -47.75
C ALA A 212 -35.97 -19.03 -47.22
N GLU A 213 -35.95 -20.35 -47.44
CA GLU A 213 -34.82 -21.21 -47.13
C GLU A 213 -33.57 -20.91 -47.97
N LYS A 214 -33.68 -20.68 -49.28
CA LYS A 214 -32.52 -20.35 -50.13
C LYS A 214 -31.86 -19.03 -49.73
N ILE A 215 -32.66 -17.99 -49.48
CA ILE A 215 -32.17 -16.69 -49.02
C ILE A 215 -31.59 -16.82 -47.60
N SER A 216 -32.29 -17.52 -46.70
CA SER A 216 -31.82 -17.73 -45.32
C SER A 216 -30.55 -18.58 -45.25
N SER A 217 -30.40 -19.64 -46.06
CA SER A 217 -29.23 -20.51 -46.06
C SER A 217 -27.96 -19.77 -46.49
N SER A 218 -28.03 -19.01 -47.59
CA SER A 218 -26.93 -18.18 -48.08
C SER A 218 -26.51 -17.11 -47.06
N PHE A 219 -27.50 -16.58 -46.35
CA PHE A 219 -27.27 -15.62 -45.27
C PHE A 219 -26.65 -16.23 -44.03
N LYS A 220 -27.21 -17.33 -43.52
CA LYS A 220 -26.69 -18.06 -42.36
C LYS A 220 -25.22 -18.41 -42.59
N GLN A 221 -24.87 -18.83 -43.81
CA GLN A 221 -23.47 -19.10 -44.17
C GLN A 221 -22.58 -17.86 -44.09
N THR A 222 -23.06 -16.70 -44.55
CA THR A 222 -22.31 -15.43 -44.54
C THR A 222 -22.15 -14.88 -43.11
N VAL A 223 -23.18 -14.99 -42.27
CA VAL A 223 -23.21 -14.45 -40.91
C VAL A 223 -22.63 -15.39 -39.86
N ARG A 224 -22.55 -16.70 -40.13
CA ARG A 224 -21.94 -17.67 -39.22
C ARG A 224 -20.52 -17.26 -38.78
N ILE A 225 -19.67 -16.85 -39.72
CA ILE A 225 -18.30 -16.41 -39.42
C ILE A 225 -18.31 -15.19 -38.49
N PHE A 226 -19.26 -14.29 -38.67
CA PHE A 226 -19.43 -13.11 -37.83
C PHE A 226 -19.90 -13.48 -36.41
N LEU A 227 -20.87 -14.38 -36.28
CA LEU A 227 -21.34 -14.88 -34.99
C LEU A 227 -20.25 -15.64 -34.22
N GLU A 228 -19.49 -16.50 -34.91
CA GLU A 228 -18.36 -17.22 -34.35
C GLU A 228 -17.28 -16.24 -33.82
N GLU A 229 -16.98 -15.17 -34.55
CA GLU A 229 -16.04 -14.15 -34.08
C GLU A 229 -16.58 -13.37 -32.88
N ILE A 230 -17.88 -12.98 -32.86
CA ILE A 230 -18.47 -12.33 -31.68
C ILE A 230 -18.34 -13.23 -30.45
N LYS A 231 -18.68 -14.51 -30.59
CA LYS A 231 -18.62 -15.49 -29.50
C LYS A 231 -17.19 -15.64 -28.96
N ASP A 232 -16.21 -15.82 -29.83
CA ASP A 232 -14.80 -15.88 -29.43
C ASP A 232 -14.36 -14.58 -28.72
N TYR A 233 -14.85 -13.43 -29.20
CA TYR A 233 -14.59 -12.13 -28.56
C TYR A 233 -15.16 -12.06 -27.13
N LEU A 234 -16.40 -12.50 -26.95
CA LEU A 234 -17.06 -12.56 -25.64
C LEU A 234 -16.32 -13.51 -24.69
N ASP A 235 -15.82 -14.64 -25.17
CA ASP A 235 -15.05 -15.59 -24.37
C ASP A 235 -13.67 -15.05 -23.97
N ARG A 236 -12.98 -14.33 -24.88
CA ARG A 236 -11.74 -13.59 -24.54
C ARG A 236 -11.98 -12.56 -23.44
N PHE A 237 -13.12 -11.86 -23.49
CA PHE A 237 -13.54 -10.88 -22.49
C PHE A 237 -13.85 -11.53 -21.14
N ARG A 238 -14.56 -12.66 -21.11
CA ARG A 238 -14.79 -13.46 -19.90
C ARG A 238 -13.48 -13.91 -19.27
N GLY A 239 -12.56 -14.45 -20.06
CA GLY A 239 -11.24 -14.83 -19.57
C GLY A 239 -10.42 -13.66 -19.02
N TYR A 240 -10.57 -12.45 -19.57
CA TYR A 240 -9.98 -11.24 -19.00
C TYR A 240 -10.63 -10.86 -17.67
N LEU A 241 -11.96 -10.89 -17.59
CA LEU A 241 -12.72 -10.60 -16.37
C LEU A 241 -12.28 -11.53 -15.22
N ASP A 242 -12.12 -12.82 -15.50
CA ASP A 242 -11.69 -13.80 -14.50
C ASP A 242 -10.26 -13.53 -14.00
N ARG A 243 -9.35 -13.15 -14.91
CA ARG A 243 -7.99 -12.74 -14.52
C ARG A 243 -8.00 -11.51 -13.60
N GLU A 244 -8.85 -10.52 -13.87
CA GLU A 244 -8.96 -9.33 -13.02
C GLU A 244 -9.60 -9.66 -11.67
N ARG A 245 -10.59 -10.56 -11.62
CA ARG A 245 -11.15 -11.08 -10.36
C ARG A 245 -10.09 -11.78 -9.50
N ILE A 246 -9.31 -12.68 -10.10
CA ILE A 246 -8.20 -13.37 -9.40
C ILE A 246 -7.18 -12.36 -8.86
N LYS A 247 -6.85 -11.30 -9.60
CA LYS A 247 -5.97 -10.23 -9.11
C LYS A 247 -6.57 -9.50 -7.92
N ALA A 248 -7.86 -9.17 -7.97
CA ALA A 248 -8.55 -8.51 -6.87
C ALA A 248 -8.58 -9.39 -5.62
N ASP A 249 -8.84 -10.70 -5.77
CA ASP A 249 -8.87 -11.65 -4.66
C ASP A 249 -7.48 -11.81 -4.01
N LYS A 250 -6.42 -11.93 -4.81
CA LYS A 250 -5.03 -11.94 -4.30
C LYS A 250 -4.65 -10.68 -3.55
N LEU A 251 -5.15 -9.51 -3.98
CA LEU A 251 -4.94 -8.26 -3.26
C LEU A 251 -5.71 -8.23 -1.93
N LYS A 252 -6.94 -8.76 -1.90
CA LYS A 252 -7.72 -8.89 -0.66
C LYS A 252 -7.05 -9.82 0.35
N GLU A 253 -6.48 -10.94 -0.10
CA GLU A 253 -5.68 -11.82 0.77
C GLU A 253 -4.48 -11.08 1.37
N LYS A 254 -3.73 -10.34 0.56
CA LYS A 254 -2.61 -9.51 1.05
C LYS A 254 -3.07 -8.45 2.07
N ILE A 255 -4.22 -7.81 1.84
CA ILE A 255 -4.79 -6.86 2.81
C ILE A 255 -5.08 -7.56 4.14
N ASN A 256 -5.61 -8.78 4.12
CA ASN A 256 -5.86 -9.56 5.34
C ASN A 256 -4.54 -9.90 6.06
N GLU A 257 -3.48 -10.27 5.35
CA GLU A 257 -2.17 -10.49 5.94
C GLU A 257 -1.61 -9.22 6.60
N VAL A 258 -1.75 -8.07 5.93
CA VAL A 258 -1.33 -6.77 6.46
C VAL A 258 -2.13 -6.40 7.72
N ASN A 259 -3.44 -6.63 7.74
CA ASN A 259 -4.30 -6.43 8.91
C ASN A 259 -3.85 -7.28 10.11
N LEU A 260 -3.58 -8.57 9.88
CA LEU A 260 -3.07 -9.46 10.93
C LEU A 260 -1.72 -8.98 11.47
N HIS A 261 -0.85 -8.46 10.60
CA HIS A 261 0.42 -7.89 11.01
C HIS A 261 0.25 -6.59 11.81
N GLU A 262 -0.70 -5.72 11.43
CA GLU A 262 -1.07 -4.53 12.19
C GLU A 262 -1.59 -4.88 13.59
N GLU A 263 -2.47 -5.88 13.71
CA GLU A 263 -2.95 -6.35 15.01
C GLU A 263 -1.82 -6.87 15.90
N SER A 264 -0.88 -7.63 15.32
CA SER A 264 0.30 -8.10 16.03
C SER A 264 1.17 -6.95 16.54
N LEU A 265 1.37 -5.92 15.72
CA LEU A 265 2.10 -4.70 16.13
C LEU A 265 1.36 -3.93 17.21
N LYS A 266 0.03 -3.81 17.11
CA LYS A 266 -0.79 -3.17 18.14
C LYS A 266 -0.69 -3.88 19.48
N ARG A 267 -0.69 -5.23 19.48
CA ARG A 267 -0.42 -6.03 20.69
C ARG A 267 0.98 -5.76 21.23
N LYS A 268 2.01 -5.76 20.38
CA LYS A 268 3.40 -5.46 20.79
C LYS A 268 3.55 -4.04 21.38
N LEU A 269 2.92 -3.04 20.78
CA LEU A 269 2.89 -1.69 21.32
C LEU A 269 2.19 -1.64 22.69
N SER A 270 1.04 -2.29 22.83
CA SER A 270 0.35 -2.38 24.13
C SER A 270 1.16 -3.10 25.21
N THR A 271 2.04 -4.04 24.82
CA THR A 271 2.97 -4.67 25.77
C THR A 271 4.13 -3.76 26.17
N ILE A 272 4.49 -2.75 25.37
CA ILE A 272 5.48 -1.73 25.76
C ILE A 272 4.88 -0.72 26.74
N ASP A 273 3.57 -0.46 26.64
CA ASP A 273 2.86 0.36 27.65
C ASP A 273 2.80 -0.33 29.03
N SER A 274 2.99 -1.65 29.10
CA SER A 274 2.83 -2.43 30.34
C SER A 274 3.73 -3.68 30.49
N PRO A 275 5.05 -3.65 30.22
CA PRO A 275 5.91 -4.82 30.43
C PRO A 275 6.27 -5.01 31.92
N ILE A 276 6.09 -3.98 32.75
CA ILE A 276 6.44 -3.97 34.19
C ILE A 276 5.19 -3.61 35.06
N GLY A 277 3.99 -3.66 34.48
CA GLY A 277 2.79 -3.01 35.03
C GLY A 277 2.72 -1.55 34.58
N LYS A 278 1.71 -0.80 35.06
CA LYS A 278 1.59 0.64 34.74
C LYS A 278 2.86 1.35 35.19
N LEU A 279 3.65 1.85 34.23
CA LEU A 279 4.73 2.78 34.53
C LEU A 279 4.15 3.94 35.37
N PRO A 280 4.87 4.44 36.38
CA PRO A 280 4.41 5.58 37.19
C PRO A 280 4.28 6.88 36.36
N VAL A 281 4.72 6.85 35.10
CA VAL A 281 4.75 7.95 34.15
C VAL A 281 4.18 7.41 32.82
N ASN A 282 3.38 8.21 32.11
CA ASN A 282 2.90 7.83 30.79
C ASN A 282 4.09 7.52 29.86
N LEU A 283 3.96 6.49 29.01
CA LEU A 283 5.01 6.10 28.06
C LEU A 283 5.48 7.28 27.20
N THR A 284 4.52 8.10 26.76
CA THR A 284 4.72 9.38 26.09
C THR A 284 5.67 10.32 26.85
N ASP A 285 5.40 10.55 28.13
CA ASP A 285 6.20 11.48 28.94
C ASP A 285 7.58 10.90 29.25
N PHE A 286 7.67 9.57 29.41
CA PHE A 286 8.94 8.87 29.52
C PHE A 286 9.79 9.08 28.26
N ILE A 287 9.26 8.84 27.06
CA ILE A 287 9.99 9.02 25.80
C ILE A 287 10.52 10.46 25.66
N LYS A 288 9.69 11.46 25.98
CA LYS A 288 10.08 12.88 25.93
C LYS A 288 11.19 13.21 26.93
N THR A 289 11.05 12.73 28.16
CA THR A 289 11.97 13.12 29.25
C THR A 289 13.20 12.24 29.33
N PHE A 290 13.23 11.09 28.65
CA PHE A 290 14.31 10.11 28.73
C PHE A 290 15.71 10.72 28.47
N PRO A 291 15.97 11.47 27.38
CA PRO A 291 17.29 12.09 27.19
C PRO A 291 17.64 13.10 28.29
N VAL A 292 16.65 13.82 28.81
CA VAL A 292 16.83 14.79 29.91
C VAL A 292 17.21 14.07 31.20
N ILE A 293 16.52 12.98 31.53
CA ILE A 293 16.80 12.16 32.71
C ILE A 293 18.20 11.54 32.60
N VAL A 294 18.57 11.00 31.43
CA VAL A 294 19.92 10.47 31.19
C VAL A 294 20.97 11.56 31.42
N SER A 295 20.78 12.76 30.88
CA SER A 295 21.69 13.89 31.10
C SER A 295 21.81 14.30 32.57
N LEU A 296 20.68 14.32 33.29
CA LEU A 296 20.64 14.66 34.71
C LEU A 296 21.35 13.61 35.58
N ILE A 297 21.12 12.33 35.29
CA ILE A 297 21.82 11.21 35.94
C ILE A 297 23.33 11.36 35.72
N THR A 298 23.75 11.60 34.47
CA THR A 298 25.15 11.81 34.11
C THR A 298 25.76 13.01 34.87
N LEU A 299 25.01 14.12 35.02
CA LEU A 299 25.43 15.26 35.85
C LEU A 299 25.63 14.87 37.31
N ILE A 300 24.67 14.17 37.91
CA ILE A 300 24.75 13.74 39.31
C ILE A 300 25.95 12.80 39.50
N VAL A 301 26.16 11.84 38.58
CA VAL A 301 27.34 10.96 38.57
C VAL A 301 28.63 11.78 38.54
N TYR A 302 28.73 12.77 37.65
CA TYR A 302 29.90 13.63 37.52
C TYR A 302 30.16 14.46 38.79
N LEU A 303 29.14 15.07 39.39
CA LEU A 303 29.30 15.86 40.62
C LEU A 303 29.79 14.99 41.79
N ASN A 304 29.24 13.78 41.93
CA ASN A 304 29.71 12.83 42.94
C ASN A 304 31.14 12.36 42.65
N PHE A 305 31.50 12.14 41.39
CA PHE A 305 32.86 11.80 40.98
C PHE A 305 33.86 12.91 41.36
N ARG A 306 33.54 14.17 41.06
CA ARG A 306 34.37 15.33 41.40
C ARG A 306 34.56 15.46 42.92
N LYS A 307 33.48 15.25 43.70
CA LYS A 307 33.55 15.23 45.17
C LYS A 307 34.55 14.17 45.66
N ILE A 308 34.52 12.98 45.06
CA ILE A 308 35.41 11.88 45.45
C ILE A 308 36.87 12.19 45.12
N ILE A 309 37.16 12.81 43.95
CA ILE A 309 38.52 13.25 43.61
C ILE A 309 39.02 14.30 44.61
N SER A 310 38.20 15.28 44.97
CA SER A 310 38.57 16.31 45.94
C SER A 310 38.86 15.70 47.32
N LEU A 311 38.00 14.79 47.80
CA LEU A 311 38.24 14.06 49.05
C LEU A 311 39.50 13.20 49.00
N LYS A 312 39.79 12.57 47.86
CA LYS A 312 41.04 11.81 47.64
C LYS A 312 42.26 12.72 47.78
N GLN A 313 42.26 13.90 47.16
CA GLN A 313 43.36 14.86 47.25
C GLN A 313 43.58 15.35 48.69
N ILE A 314 42.50 15.67 49.41
CA ILE A 314 42.55 16.05 50.84
C ILE A 314 43.14 14.90 51.67
N LEU A 315 42.67 13.67 51.47
CA LEU A 315 43.16 12.50 52.19
C LEU A 315 44.63 12.19 51.93
N ILE A 316 45.11 12.38 50.69
CA ILE A 316 46.54 12.25 50.36
C ILE A 316 47.35 13.31 51.11
N SER A 317 46.89 14.57 51.15
CA SER A 317 47.59 15.65 51.84
C SER A 317 47.63 15.49 53.36
N LEU A 318 46.63 14.85 53.95
CA LEU A 318 46.53 14.56 55.39
C LEU A 318 47.24 13.26 55.79
N SER A 319 47.74 12.49 54.82
CA SER A 319 48.37 11.20 55.09
C SER A 319 49.82 11.38 55.50
N ASP A 320 50.09 11.09 56.76
CA ASP A 320 51.41 11.12 57.41
C ASP A 320 52.11 9.74 57.42
N SER A 321 51.42 8.67 57.01
CA SER A 321 51.95 7.31 57.00
C SER A 321 51.73 6.56 55.68
N GLU A 322 52.63 5.62 55.39
CA GLU A 322 52.52 4.72 54.23
C GLU A 322 51.29 3.82 54.31
N ASP A 323 50.92 3.36 55.51
CA ASP A 323 49.71 2.54 55.72
C ASP A 323 48.42 3.30 55.36
N ARG A 324 48.36 4.60 55.66
CA ARG A 324 47.21 5.45 55.33
C ARG A 324 47.15 5.70 53.81
N LEU A 325 48.28 5.95 53.16
CA LEU A 325 48.38 6.05 51.70
C LEU A 325 47.95 4.74 51.02
N TYR A 326 48.41 3.60 51.54
CA TYR A 326 48.05 2.28 51.01
C TYR A 326 46.55 1.99 51.13
N LYS A 327 45.92 2.34 52.26
CA LYS A 327 44.46 2.20 52.43
C LYS A 327 43.66 3.06 51.46
N ILE A 328 44.09 4.30 51.21
CA ILE A 328 43.47 5.18 50.21
C ILE A 328 43.63 4.56 48.81
N TYR A 329 44.84 4.08 48.49
CA TYR A 329 45.17 3.40 47.23
C TYR A 329 44.24 2.21 46.95
N TYR A 330 44.14 1.26 47.88
CA TYR A 330 43.35 0.04 47.70
C TYR A 330 41.87 0.34 47.48
N LEU A 331 41.36 1.40 48.10
CA LEU A 331 39.99 1.85 47.89
C LEU A 331 39.79 2.60 46.58
N THR A 332 40.83 3.23 46.02
CA THR A 332 40.78 3.89 44.72
C THR A 332 41.05 2.98 43.53
N ASP A 333 41.73 1.84 43.69
CA ASP A 333 42.11 0.94 42.59
C ASP A 333 40.99 0.00 42.13
N SER A 334 39.74 0.27 42.52
CA SER A 334 38.60 -0.48 41.98
C SER A 334 38.31 -0.13 40.53
N PHE A 335 37.90 -1.14 39.75
CA PHE A 335 37.49 -1.08 38.33
C PHE A 335 36.75 0.21 37.90
N ILE A 336 35.87 0.73 38.75
CA ILE A 336 35.01 1.90 38.47
C ILE A 336 35.79 3.24 38.50
N PHE A 337 36.97 3.31 39.12
CA PHE A 337 37.81 4.52 39.15
C PHE A 337 38.94 4.49 38.12
N ASN A 338 39.05 3.41 37.34
CA ASN A 338 39.97 3.39 36.22
C ASN A 338 39.41 4.24 35.08
N ARG A 339 40.22 5.21 34.66
CA ARG A 339 39.91 6.23 33.66
C ARG A 339 39.34 5.64 32.36
N TYR A 340 39.87 4.51 31.91
CA TYR A 340 39.43 3.89 30.66
C TYR A 340 38.00 3.34 30.76
N TYR A 341 37.64 2.70 31.88
CA TYR A 341 36.27 2.22 32.07
C TYR A 341 35.28 3.36 32.25
N LEU A 342 35.67 4.45 32.92
CA LEU A 342 34.84 5.65 32.99
C LEU A 342 34.60 6.25 31.61
N ILE A 343 35.65 6.45 30.82
CA ILE A 343 35.52 6.93 29.44
C ILE A 343 34.57 6.03 28.65
N LEU A 344 34.72 4.71 28.74
CA LEU A 344 33.84 3.76 28.05
C LEU A 344 32.38 3.89 28.50
N ILE A 345 32.11 3.97 29.81
CA ILE A 345 30.74 4.10 30.34
C ILE A 345 30.10 5.41 29.86
N PHE A 346 30.84 6.52 29.89
CA PHE A 346 30.35 7.82 29.41
C PHE A 346 30.14 7.84 27.90
N ILE A 347 30.98 7.16 27.11
CA ILE A 347 30.76 6.97 25.66
C ILE A 347 29.48 6.18 25.41
N VAL A 348 29.25 5.09 26.13
CA VAL A 348 28.01 4.30 26.00
C VAL A 348 26.78 5.15 26.33
N GLN A 349 26.82 5.92 27.43
CA GLN A 349 25.74 6.84 27.77
C GLN A 349 25.52 7.93 26.71
N LEU A 350 26.60 8.49 26.16
CA LEU A 350 26.53 9.48 25.08
C LEU A 350 25.92 8.89 23.81
N LEU A 351 26.27 7.65 23.44
CA LEU A 351 25.68 6.97 22.28
C LEU A 351 24.20 6.72 22.48
N ILE A 352 23.78 6.23 23.65
CA ILE A 352 22.37 6.06 24.02
C ILE A 352 21.64 7.40 23.93
N TYR A 353 22.24 8.46 24.49
CA TYR A 353 21.68 9.80 24.46
C TYR A 353 21.48 10.32 23.03
N LEU A 354 22.54 10.30 22.21
CA LEU A 354 22.51 10.75 20.82
C LEU A 354 21.48 10.01 19.99
N ARG A 355 21.43 8.68 20.13
CA ARG A 355 20.48 7.84 19.42
C ARG A 355 19.04 8.10 19.87
N SER A 356 18.82 8.33 21.17
CA SER A 356 17.50 8.69 21.71
C SER A 356 17.02 10.02 21.16
N VAL A 357 17.88 11.05 21.18
CA VAL A 357 17.60 12.37 20.61
C VAL A 357 17.31 12.26 19.11
N TYR A 358 18.12 11.48 18.39
CA TYR A 358 17.91 11.24 16.96
C TYR A 358 16.53 10.62 16.67
N LEU A 359 16.12 9.59 17.40
CA LEU A 359 14.82 8.95 17.20
C LEU A 359 13.66 9.93 17.43
N ILE A 360 13.75 10.75 18.48
CA ILE A 360 12.74 11.74 18.83
C ILE A 360 12.67 12.86 17.77
N LEU A 361 13.82 13.38 17.30
CA LEU A 361 13.85 14.53 16.38
C LEU A 361 13.66 14.14 14.91
N SER A 362 14.12 12.96 14.49
CA SER A 362 14.00 12.49 13.10
C SER A 362 12.56 12.13 12.74
N GLN A 363 11.76 11.68 13.71
CA GLN A 363 10.36 11.30 13.50
C GLN A 363 9.39 12.39 14.00
N LYS A 364 9.48 13.59 13.42
CA LYS A 364 8.66 14.76 13.79
C LYS A 364 7.16 14.46 13.87
N ASP A 365 6.63 13.69 12.93
CA ASP A 365 5.21 13.33 12.90
C ASP A 365 4.81 12.47 14.10
N LEU A 366 5.72 11.60 14.56
CA LEU A 366 5.52 10.76 15.73
C LEU A 366 5.62 11.57 17.01
N PHE A 367 6.52 12.54 17.07
CA PHE A 367 6.58 13.51 18.17
C PHE A 367 5.29 14.32 18.28
N ILE A 368 4.73 14.78 17.15
CA ILE A 368 3.44 15.49 17.09
C ILE A 368 2.28 14.60 17.56
N LEU A 369 2.27 13.32 17.16
CA LEU A 369 1.26 12.35 17.57
C LEU A 369 1.31 12.06 19.08
N ILE A 370 2.51 12.08 19.67
CA ILE A 370 2.77 11.87 21.10
C ILE A 370 2.41 13.10 21.92
N THR A 371 2.71 14.32 21.45
CA THR A 371 2.41 15.56 22.21
C THR A 371 0.95 15.96 22.16
N GLY A 372 0.17 15.39 21.23
CA GLY A 372 -1.25 15.75 21.02
C GLY A 372 -1.45 17.21 20.60
N ASN A 373 -0.38 17.95 20.32
CA ASN A 373 -0.42 19.39 20.14
C ASN A 373 0.63 19.84 19.11
N ILE A 374 0.19 20.69 18.18
CA ILE A 374 1.00 21.28 17.08
C ILE A 374 1.89 22.41 17.63
N ASN A 375 2.27 22.39 18.91
CA ASN A 375 3.08 23.45 19.49
C ASN A 375 4.54 23.30 19.06
N LYS A 376 4.88 23.95 17.94
CA LYS A 376 6.27 24.17 17.48
C LYS A 376 7.18 24.65 18.61
N VAL A 377 6.63 25.38 19.59
CA VAL A 377 7.33 25.88 20.78
C VAL A 377 7.81 24.73 21.68
N GLU A 378 7.00 23.70 21.91
CA GLU A 378 7.37 22.54 22.74
C GLU A 378 8.50 21.74 22.06
N PHE A 379 8.38 21.51 20.75
CA PHE A 379 9.44 20.85 19.98
C PHE A 379 10.77 21.63 20.01
N LEU A 380 10.71 22.95 19.83
CA LEU A 380 11.89 23.82 19.93
C LEU A 380 12.49 23.81 21.33
N PHE A 381 11.67 23.86 22.37
CA PHE A 381 12.12 23.76 23.76
C PHE A 381 12.90 22.46 24.00
N TYR A 382 12.32 21.30 23.66
CA TYR A 382 13.02 20.03 23.79
C TYR A 382 14.29 19.95 22.93
N SER A 383 14.27 20.49 21.72
CA SER A 383 15.46 20.54 20.86
C SER A 383 16.62 21.32 21.50
N VAL A 384 16.32 22.47 22.11
CA VAL A 384 17.31 23.28 22.84
C VAL A 384 17.81 22.55 24.08
N VAL A 385 16.91 21.92 24.85
CA VAL A 385 17.28 21.11 26.02
C VAL A 385 18.17 19.94 25.63
N TYR A 386 17.88 19.26 24.51
CA TYR A 386 18.69 18.16 24.01
C TYR A 386 20.06 18.63 23.49
N LEU A 387 20.13 19.81 22.87
CA LEU A 387 21.41 20.38 22.47
C LEU A 387 22.27 20.72 23.71
N ALA A 388 21.67 21.32 24.73
CA ALA A 388 22.35 21.63 25.98
C ALA A 388 22.88 20.36 26.67
N GLY A 389 22.08 19.28 26.72
CA GLY A 389 22.52 17.99 27.23
C GLY A 389 23.70 17.40 26.45
N PHE A 390 23.71 17.52 25.12
CA PHE A 390 24.84 17.06 24.29
C PHE A 390 26.14 17.82 24.60
N LEU A 391 26.08 19.15 24.63
CA LEU A 391 27.22 20.00 24.99
C LEU A 391 27.75 19.66 26.39
N PHE A 392 26.83 19.35 27.30
CA PHE A 392 27.16 18.93 28.65
C PHE A 392 27.91 17.57 28.69
N PHE A 393 27.49 16.58 27.90
CA PHE A 393 28.23 15.32 27.76
C PHE A 393 29.64 15.53 27.23
N ILE A 394 29.82 16.38 26.20
CA ILE A 394 31.14 16.71 25.66
C ILE A 394 32.01 17.35 26.74
N TYR A 395 31.45 18.30 27.49
CA TYR A 395 32.15 18.96 28.58
C TYR A 395 32.64 17.96 29.64
N ILE A 396 31.77 17.05 30.11
CA ILE A 396 32.18 16.04 31.09
C ILE A 396 33.26 15.12 30.53
N LEU A 397 33.09 14.65 29.29
CA LEU A 397 34.06 13.74 28.68
C LEU A 397 35.43 14.42 28.55
N SER A 398 35.45 15.68 28.13
CA SER A 398 36.67 16.51 28.08
C SER A 398 37.31 16.63 29.46
N MET A 399 36.52 16.88 30.50
CA MET A 399 37.01 16.96 31.89
C MET A 399 37.62 15.64 32.35
N ILE A 400 36.94 14.50 32.16
CA ILE A 400 37.45 13.17 32.51
C ILE A 400 38.75 12.84 31.77
N ILE A 401 38.86 13.26 30.51
CA ILE A 401 40.10 13.11 29.73
C ILE A 401 41.19 14.04 30.27
N SER A 402 40.89 15.27 30.68
CA SER A 402 41.90 16.22 31.17
C SER A 402 42.36 15.98 32.62
N GLU A 403 41.60 15.20 33.40
CA GLU A 403 41.80 15.05 34.83
C GLU A 403 43.08 14.28 35.17
N LYS A 404 44.13 15.00 35.56
CA LYS A 404 45.42 14.43 36.00
C LYS A 404 45.31 13.60 37.28
N GLY A 405 44.27 13.81 38.10
CA GLY A 405 44.00 13.03 39.32
C GLY A 405 43.67 11.53 39.09
N LEU A 406 43.49 11.15 37.82
CA LEU A 406 43.28 9.79 37.33
C LEU A 406 44.56 9.10 36.82
N GLU A 407 45.73 9.75 36.91
CA GLU A 407 47.01 9.08 36.64
C GLU A 407 47.17 7.84 37.55
N SER A 408 47.83 6.80 37.01
CA SER A 408 47.97 5.51 37.69
C SER A 408 48.45 5.72 39.14
N PRO A 409 47.68 5.29 40.15
CA PRO A 409 48.06 5.38 41.56
C PRO A 409 49.44 4.79 41.84
N TYR A 410 49.87 3.82 41.00
CA TYR A 410 51.19 3.21 41.03
C TYR A 410 52.32 4.21 40.75
N ARG A 411 52.10 5.19 39.88
CA ARG A 411 53.10 6.22 39.56
C ARG A 411 53.34 7.12 40.76
N PHE A 412 52.27 7.61 41.39
CA PHE A 412 52.37 8.44 42.59
C PHE A 412 52.95 7.70 43.80
N TYR A 413 52.57 6.43 44.03
CA TYR A 413 53.16 5.61 45.10
C TYR A 413 54.65 5.31 44.85
N LYS A 414 55.03 5.04 43.59
CA LYS A 414 56.42 4.84 43.19
C LYS A 414 57.25 6.11 43.40
N ASP A 415 56.71 7.27 43.01
CA ASP A 415 57.37 8.56 43.16
C ASP A 415 57.50 8.95 44.65
N PHE A 416 56.48 8.68 45.48
CA PHE A 416 56.53 8.88 46.94
C PHE A 416 57.56 7.95 47.62
N LYS A 417 57.58 6.66 47.25
CA LYS A 417 58.55 5.70 47.79
C LYS A 417 59.98 6.08 47.39
N GLN A 418 60.19 6.54 46.15
CA GLN A 418 61.49 7.02 45.67
C GLN A 418 61.95 8.30 46.39
N ALA A 419 61.04 9.26 46.62
CA ALA A 419 61.33 10.50 47.34
C ALA A 419 61.73 10.25 48.81
N LYS A 420 61.13 9.25 49.47
CA LYS A 420 61.44 8.90 50.85
C LYS A 420 62.72 8.08 51.02
N THR A 421 63.13 7.33 50.00
CA THR A 421 64.42 6.60 50.00
C THR A 421 65.62 7.48 49.62
N SER A 422 65.38 8.71 49.14
CA SER A 422 66.41 9.67 48.72
C SER A 422 66.63 10.84 49.68
N SER A 423 65.81 10.92 50.74
CA SER A 423 65.99 11.75 51.94
C SER A 423 66.52 10.90 53.08
#